data_AF-S7T0A5-F1
#
_entry.id   AF-S7T0A5-F1
#
_cell.length_a   1.000
_cell.length_b   1.000
_cell.length_c   1.000
_cell.angle_alpha   90.00
_cell.angle_beta   90.00
_cell.angle_gamma   90.00
#
_symmetry.space_group_name_H-M   'P 1'
#
loop_
_entity.id
_entity.type
_entity.pdbx_description
1 polymer ?
#
loop_
_entity_poly.entity_id
_entity_poly.type
_entity_poly.pdbx_seq_one_letter_code
_entity_poly.pdbx_strand_id
1 'polypeptide(L)'
;MGSVAFKPKDTLGFITLEEVERLARTMRTLDLGEAKLTADQRFLFLGLGEEQAQAAREALGVVAPPRSLSVHACPGSAGCKNGLRDTISIARRLQAHLSDLSFPAKVKIGVSGCPRCCAESMVRDLGLIGRTNGWTLAFGGNAGIAPRTADVLASGLSDDDSLDLSRRILHMYLESAPAKTRTARFVEREGIEVLRAKLGLRT
;
A
#
# COMPACT_ATOMS: atom_id res chain seq x y z
N MET A 1 15.35 16.10 15.61
CA MET A 1 15.27 16.16 14.14
C MET A 1 13.99 15.46 13.72
N GLY A 2 12.96 16.21 13.31
CA GLY A 2 11.66 15.66 12.94
C GLY A 2 11.62 15.22 11.47
N SER A 3 10.76 14.25 11.15
CA SER A 3 10.43 13.88 9.77
C SER A 3 8.92 13.99 9.57
N VAL A 4 8.49 14.69 8.52
CA VAL A 4 7.08 14.82 8.16
C VAL A 4 6.88 14.18 6.79
N ALA A 5 6.18 13.05 6.77
CA ALA A 5 5.70 12.47 5.54
C ALA A 5 4.36 13.11 5.18
N PHE A 6 4.30 13.75 4.01
CA PHE A 6 3.09 14.27 3.41
C PHE A 6 2.62 13.34 2.29
N LYS A 7 1.39 12.83 2.42
CA LYS A 7 0.68 12.16 1.34
C LYS A 7 -0.53 13.05 0.99
N PRO A 8 -0.62 13.59 -0.24
CA PRO A 8 -1.87 14.20 -0.70
C PRO A 8 -3.01 13.18 -0.50
N LYS A 9 -4.13 13.63 0.04
CA LYS A 9 -5.21 12.75 0.50
C LYS A 9 -5.62 11.77 -0.62
N ASP A 10 -5.42 10.48 -0.38
CA ASP A 10 -5.95 9.36 -1.21
C ASP A 10 -5.59 9.41 -2.70
N THR A 11 -4.43 9.96 -3.04
CA THR A 11 -4.09 10.16 -4.44
C THR A 11 -3.33 9.02 -5.09
N LEU A 12 -2.83 8.00 -4.37
CA LEU A 12 -2.09 6.86 -4.97
C LEU A 12 -0.95 7.29 -5.93
N GLY A 13 -0.28 8.40 -5.60
CA GLY A 13 0.77 8.99 -6.43
C GLY A 13 0.29 9.91 -7.55
N PHE A 14 -1.01 10.12 -7.69
CA PHE A 14 -1.55 11.22 -8.47
C PHE A 14 -1.40 12.52 -7.69
N ILE A 15 -1.26 13.65 -8.38
CA ILE A 15 -1.24 14.96 -7.76
C ILE A 15 -1.89 15.93 -8.74
N THR A 16 -2.81 16.77 -8.26
CA THR A 16 -3.42 17.80 -9.10
C THR A 16 -2.51 19.03 -9.17
N LEU A 17 -2.74 19.90 -10.17
CA LEU A 17 -2.03 21.18 -10.24
C LEU A 17 -2.21 21.99 -8.96
N GLU A 18 -3.44 22.06 -8.43
CA GLU A 18 -3.74 22.75 -7.17
C GLU A 18 -2.92 22.20 -5.99
N GLU A 19 -2.77 20.88 -5.91
CA GLU A 19 -1.96 20.23 -4.86
C GLU A 19 -0.46 20.52 -5.04
N VAL A 20 0.04 20.54 -6.28
CA VAL A 20 1.42 20.93 -6.59
C VAL A 20 1.67 22.38 -6.18
N GLU A 21 0.76 23.28 -6.54
CA GLU A 21 0.88 24.70 -6.19
C GLU A 21 0.80 24.91 -4.68
N ARG A 22 -0.10 24.21 -3.98
CA ARG A 22 -0.18 24.23 -2.52
C ARG A 22 1.11 23.73 -1.89
N LEU A 23 1.66 22.62 -2.39
CA LEU A 23 2.95 22.08 -1.93
C LEU A 23 4.08 23.12 -2.11
N ALA A 24 4.18 23.71 -3.30
CA ALA A 24 5.20 24.71 -3.62
C ALA A 24 5.06 25.99 -2.76
N ARG A 25 3.83 26.46 -2.53
CA ARG A 25 3.57 27.60 -1.63
C ARG A 25 4.00 27.28 -0.21
N THR A 26 3.58 26.14 0.35
CA THR A 26 3.96 25.75 1.72
C THR A 26 5.47 25.59 1.89
N MET A 27 6.14 24.95 0.92
CA MET A 27 7.60 24.80 0.94
C MET A 27 8.32 26.14 0.98
N ARG A 28 7.84 27.14 0.22
CA ARG A 28 8.41 28.48 0.20
C ARG A 28 8.13 29.26 1.48
N THR A 29 6.88 29.23 1.96
CA THR A 29 6.47 30.01 3.14
C THR A 29 7.12 29.52 4.42
N LEU A 30 7.26 28.20 4.57
CA LEU A 30 7.84 27.59 5.76
C LEU A 30 9.31 27.24 5.61
N ASP A 31 9.96 27.61 4.49
CA ASP A 31 11.35 27.26 4.17
C ASP A 31 11.67 25.77 4.40
N LEU A 32 10.86 24.90 3.80
CA LEU A 32 10.97 23.44 4.01
C LEU A 32 12.13 22.78 3.25
N GLY A 33 12.86 23.54 2.43
CA GLY A 33 13.94 23.03 1.59
C GLY A 33 13.45 22.04 0.52
N GLU A 34 14.00 20.83 0.53
CA GLU A 34 13.71 19.78 -0.44
C GLU A 34 12.72 18.73 0.07
N ALA A 35 11.90 18.19 -0.85
CA ALA A 35 11.02 17.07 -0.59
C ALA A 35 11.55 15.80 -1.26
N LYS A 36 11.64 14.70 -0.52
CA LYS A 36 11.98 13.38 -1.07
C LYS A 36 10.72 12.64 -1.51
N LEU A 37 10.68 12.20 -2.76
CA LEU A 37 9.69 11.23 -3.23
C LEU A 37 10.03 9.83 -2.70
N THR A 38 9.06 9.20 -2.02
CA THR A 38 9.22 7.87 -1.41
C THR A 38 8.69 6.76 -2.32
N ALA A 39 9.17 5.54 -2.12
CA ALA A 39 8.69 4.34 -2.83
C ALA A 39 7.19 4.04 -2.60
N ASP A 40 6.58 4.64 -1.58
CA ASP A 40 5.17 4.53 -1.25
C ASP A 40 4.31 5.65 -1.86
N GLN A 41 4.83 6.36 -2.89
CA GLN A 41 4.16 7.46 -3.60
C GLN A 41 3.78 8.64 -2.66
N ARG A 42 4.74 9.08 -1.82
CA ARG A 42 4.56 10.18 -0.86
C ARG A 42 5.73 11.16 -0.93
N PHE A 43 5.49 12.41 -0.54
CA PHE A 43 6.54 13.40 -0.30
C PHE A 43 6.99 13.31 1.16
N LEU A 44 8.28 13.40 1.39
CA LEU A 44 8.88 13.34 2.72
C LEU A 44 9.78 14.55 2.93
N PHE A 45 9.50 15.31 3.98
CA PHE A 45 10.33 16.40 4.46
C PHE A 45 11.13 15.93 5.67
N LEU A 46 12.44 16.18 5.64
CA LEU A 46 13.39 15.76 6.67
C LEU A 46 14.02 16.99 7.33
N GLY A 47 14.37 16.88 8.60
CA GLY A 47 15.12 17.93 9.29
C GLY A 47 14.26 19.07 9.84
N LEU A 48 12.93 18.96 9.80
CA LEU A 48 12.06 20.01 10.31
C LEU A 48 12.08 20.09 11.84
N GLY A 49 12.00 21.31 12.36
CA GLY A 49 11.65 21.57 13.77
C GLY A 49 10.20 21.19 14.07
N GLU A 50 9.83 21.03 15.35
CA GLU A 50 8.47 20.59 15.72
C GLU A 50 7.38 21.57 15.28
N GLU A 51 7.60 22.87 15.47
CA GLU A 51 6.67 23.92 15.06
C GLU A 51 6.51 23.98 13.53
N GLN A 52 7.63 23.95 12.80
CA GLN A 52 7.64 23.91 11.34
C GLN A 52 6.95 22.65 10.79
N ALA A 53 7.16 21.51 11.45
CA ALA A 53 6.50 20.24 11.14
C ALA A 53 4.98 20.32 11.37
N GLN A 54 4.54 20.95 12.45
CA GLN A 54 3.12 21.15 12.75
C GLN A 54 2.46 22.08 11.73
N ALA A 55 3.08 23.23 11.44
CA ALA A 55 2.61 24.17 10.42
C ALA A 55 2.51 23.51 9.03
N ALA A 56 3.51 22.69 8.65
CA ALA A 56 3.49 21.96 7.39
C ALA A 56 2.34 20.94 7.32
N ARG A 57 2.04 20.24 8.43
CA ARG A 57 0.91 19.30 8.51
C ARG A 57 -0.43 19.98 8.31
N GLU A 58 -0.62 21.12 8.96
CA GLU A 58 -1.84 21.93 8.85
C GLU A 58 -2.02 22.49 7.44
N ALA A 59 -0.98 23.13 6.89
CA ALA A 59 -1.02 23.76 5.57
C ALA A 59 -1.22 22.75 4.42
N LEU A 60 -0.67 21.55 4.55
CA LEU A 60 -0.80 20.50 3.54
C LEU A 60 -2.01 19.59 3.77
N GLY A 61 -2.70 19.71 4.91
CA GLY A 61 -3.87 18.90 5.25
C GLY A 61 -3.54 17.44 5.62
N VAL A 62 -2.36 17.18 6.21
CA VAL A 62 -1.98 15.84 6.71
C VAL A 62 -2.14 15.77 8.22
N VAL A 63 -3.22 15.12 8.64
CA VAL A 63 -3.58 14.93 10.06
C VAL A 63 -3.20 13.52 10.57
N ALA A 64 -2.80 12.59 9.69
CA ALA A 64 -2.64 11.20 10.10
C ALA A 64 -1.19 10.84 10.54
N PRO A 65 -1.01 10.08 11.64
CA PRO A 65 0.27 9.49 11.99
C PRO A 65 0.78 8.55 10.88
N PRO A 66 2.08 8.19 10.88
CA PRO A 66 2.61 7.22 9.93
C PRO A 66 1.82 5.92 10.02
N ARG A 67 0.95 5.67 9.04
CA ARG A 67 0.11 4.48 9.03
C ARG A 67 0.99 3.24 8.86
N SER A 68 0.69 2.20 9.61
CA SER A 68 1.22 0.85 9.41
C SER A 68 0.83 0.29 8.03
N LEU A 69 -0.08 0.93 7.31
CA LEU A 69 -0.53 0.56 5.97
C LEU A 69 0.01 1.48 4.87
N SER A 70 0.46 0.87 3.77
CA SER A 70 0.75 1.55 2.51
C SER A 70 0.11 0.80 1.35
N VAL A 71 -0.60 1.52 0.47
CA VAL A 71 -1.12 0.97 -0.79
C VAL A 71 -0.43 1.69 -1.93
N HIS A 72 0.25 0.91 -2.76
CA HIS A 72 0.95 1.38 -3.96
C HIS A 72 0.24 0.80 -5.18
N ALA A 73 -0.12 1.65 -6.13
CA ALA A 73 -0.83 1.25 -7.35
C ALA A 73 -0.11 1.77 -8.59
N CYS A 74 -0.05 0.96 -9.63
CA CYS A 74 0.33 1.46 -10.95
C CYS A 74 -0.85 2.18 -11.62
N PRO A 75 -0.67 2.87 -12.76
CA PRO A 75 -1.77 3.60 -13.41
C PRO A 75 -2.96 2.75 -13.88
N GLY A 76 -2.79 1.43 -13.99
CA GLY A 76 -3.86 0.51 -14.38
C GLY A 76 -4.41 0.77 -15.79
N SER A 77 -5.61 0.25 -16.06
CA SER A 77 -6.32 0.47 -17.34
C SER A 77 -6.67 1.93 -17.60
N ALA A 78 -6.76 2.77 -16.56
CA ALA A 78 -7.06 4.19 -16.70
C ALA A 78 -5.91 5.03 -17.30
N GLY A 79 -4.67 4.60 -17.14
CA GLY A 79 -3.49 5.40 -17.52
C GLY A 79 -2.35 4.64 -18.20
N CYS A 80 -2.52 3.35 -18.51
CA CYS A 80 -1.47 2.54 -19.14
C CYS A 80 -2.05 1.65 -20.23
N LYS A 81 -1.44 1.68 -21.42
CA LYS A 81 -1.81 0.83 -22.57
C LYS A 81 -1.75 -0.68 -22.33
N ASN A 82 -0.98 -1.11 -21.32
CA ASN A 82 -0.87 -2.52 -20.93
C ASN A 82 -1.80 -2.87 -19.75
N GLY A 83 -2.51 -1.89 -19.18
CA GLY A 83 -3.36 -2.10 -18.03
C GLY A 83 -4.58 -2.94 -18.39
N LEU A 84 -4.72 -4.09 -17.75
CA LEU A 84 -5.86 -5.00 -17.94
C LEU A 84 -7.00 -4.74 -16.95
N ARG A 85 -6.70 -4.10 -15.82
CA ARG A 85 -7.63 -3.87 -14.71
C ARG A 85 -7.48 -2.48 -14.12
N ASP A 86 -8.56 -1.96 -13.53
CA ASP A 86 -8.56 -0.68 -12.83
C ASP A 86 -7.92 -0.83 -11.44
N THR A 87 -6.67 -0.39 -11.35
CA THR A 87 -5.90 -0.44 -10.11
C THR A 87 -6.26 0.68 -9.15
N ILE A 88 -6.70 1.83 -9.65
CA ILE A 88 -6.87 3.04 -8.85
C ILE A 88 -8.15 2.91 -8.02
N SER A 89 -9.24 2.43 -8.63
CA SER A 89 -10.48 2.13 -7.92
C SER A 89 -10.24 1.07 -6.83
N ILE A 90 -9.62 -0.06 -7.18
CA ILE A 90 -9.32 -1.15 -6.23
C ILE A 90 -8.42 -0.68 -5.08
N ALA A 91 -7.35 0.06 -5.37
CA ALA A 91 -6.44 0.55 -4.35
C ALA A 91 -7.09 1.56 -3.40
N ARG A 92 -8.01 2.41 -3.90
CA ARG A 92 -8.81 3.32 -3.06
C ARG A 92 -9.74 2.54 -2.13
N ARG A 93 -10.45 1.53 -2.66
CA ARG A 93 -11.33 0.66 -1.87
C ARG A 93 -10.55 -0.09 -0.78
N LEU A 94 -9.38 -0.65 -1.11
CA LEU A 94 -8.48 -1.27 -0.11
C LEU A 94 -8.03 -0.27 0.95
N GLN A 95 -7.59 0.93 0.54
CA GLN A 95 -7.15 1.94 1.49
C GLN A 95 -8.26 2.36 2.45
N ALA A 96 -9.49 2.54 1.96
CA ALA A 96 -10.66 2.89 2.76
C ALA A 96 -11.07 1.78 3.73
N HIS A 97 -11.06 0.52 3.29
CA HIS A 97 -11.49 -0.60 4.15
C HIS A 97 -10.45 -0.97 5.22
N LEU A 98 -9.18 -0.65 5.00
CA LEU A 98 -8.07 -1.08 5.85
C LEU A 98 -7.47 0.06 6.68
N SER A 99 -7.93 1.30 6.49
CA SER A 99 -7.33 2.50 7.10
C SER A 99 -7.37 2.50 8.62
N ASP A 100 -8.35 1.82 9.19
CA ASP A 100 -8.67 1.87 10.61
C ASP A 100 -8.12 0.63 11.35
N LEU A 101 -7.44 -0.27 10.63
CA LEU A 101 -6.84 -1.48 11.19
C LEU A 101 -5.42 -1.21 11.71
N SER A 102 -5.11 -1.78 12.88
CA SER A 102 -3.79 -1.70 13.51
C SER A 102 -3.05 -3.03 13.40
N PHE A 103 -2.24 -3.18 12.36
CA PHE A 103 -1.52 -4.43 12.08
C PHE A 103 -0.34 -4.69 13.04
N PRO A 104 0.02 -5.98 13.29
CA PRO A 104 1.15 -6.36 14.13
C PRO A 104 2.49 -5.77 13.67
N ALA A 105 2.66 -5.59 12.36
CA ALA A 105 3.79 -4.88 11.75
C ALA A 105 3.30 -4.06 10.55
N LYS A 106 4.19 -3.25 9.94
CA LYS A 106 3.85 -2.51 8.72
C LYS A 106 3.44 -3.47 7.58
N VAL A 107 2.35 -3.14 6.89
CA VAL A 107 1.78 -3.84 5.75
C VAL A 107 1.87 -2.95 4.53
N LYS A 108 2.55 -3.45 3.50
CA LYS A 108 2.60 -2.82 2.17
C LYS A 108 1.77 -3.63 1.18
N ILE A 109 0.93 -2.95 0.42
CA ILE A 109 0.05 -3.53 -0.59
C ILE A 109 0.47 -3.02 -1.97
N GLY A 110 0.55 -3.92 -2.94
CA GLY A 110 0.86 -3.59 -4.33
C GLY A 110 -0.27 -3.99 -5.28
N VAL A 111 -0.85 -3.02 -5.99
CA VAL A 111 -1.93 -3.24 -6.96
C VAL A 111 -1.41 -2.98 -8.38
N SER A 112 -1.13 -4.06 -9.10
CA SER A 112 -0.61 -4.04 -10.48
C SER A 112 -1.69 -4.45 -11.46
N GLY A 113 -2.03 -3.59 -12.43
CA GLY A 113 -3.11 -3.84 -13.38
C GLY A 113 -2.79 -4.87 -14.48
N CYS A 114 -1.58 -5.40 -14.52
CA CYS A 114 -1.15 -6.41 -15.50
C CYS A 114 0.05 -7.22 -14.97
N PRO A 115 0.46 -8.32 -15.64
CA PRO A 115 1.58 -9.16 -15.19
C PRO A 115 2.96 -8.48 -15.16
N ARG A 116 3.12 -7.27 -15.71
CA ARG A 116 4.37 -6.49 -15.60
C ARG A 116 4.71 -6.10 -14.16
N CYS A 117 3.74 -6.19 -13.24
CA CYS A 117 3.98 -6.05 -11.80
C CYS A 117 4.64 -4.71 -11.39
N CYS A 118 4.29 -3.60 -12.06
CA CYS A 118 4.90 -2.29 -11.78
C CYS A 118 4.70 -1.79 -10.34
N ALA A 119 3.71 -2.31 -9.62
CA ALA A 119 3.50 -2.00 -8.21
C ALA A 119 4.22 -2.95 -7.23
N GLU A 120 5.16 -3.75 -7.75
CA GLU A 120 5.98 -4.71 -6.99
C GLU A 120 5.14 -5.75 -6.23
N SER A 121 3.93 -6.06 -6.72
CA SER A 121 2.90 -6.85 -6.03
C SER A 121 3.39 -8.19 -5.47
N MET A 122 4.36 -8.85 -6.11
CA MET A 122 4.92 -10.13 -5.64
C MET A 122 5.91 -10.01 -4.47
N VAL A 123 6.37 -8.81 -4.12
CA VAL A 123 7.29 -8.60 -2.97
C VAL A 123 6.68 -7.67 -1.91
N ARG A 124 5.37 -7.41 -2.03
CA ARG A 124 4.54 -6.72 -1.05
C ARG A 124 3.91 -7.73 -0.09
N ASP A 125 3.52 -7.26 1.10
CA ASP A 125 2.85 -8.10 2.10
C ASP A 125 1.55 -8.69 1.53
N LEU A 126 0.83 -7.92 0.71
CA LEU A 126 -0.30 -8.35 -0.12
C LEU A 126 -0.17 -7.76 -1.54
N GLY A 127 -0.40 -8.59 -2.55
CA GLY A 127 -0.31 -8.21 -3.96
C GLY A 127 -1.57 -8.55 -4.73
N LEU A 128 -2.06 -7.61 -5.55
CA LEU A 128 -3.07 -7.88 -6.58
C LEU A 128 -2.44 -7.68 -7.96
N ILE A 129 -2.59 -8.67 -8.83
CA ILE A 129 -2.04 -8.67 -10.19
C ILE A 129 -3.17 -8.94 -11.17
N GLY A 130 -3.45 -7.95 -12.03
CA GLY A 130 -4.47 -8.05 -13.05
C GLY A 130 -4.08 -9.03 -14.15
N ARG A 131 -5.03 -9.87 -14.55
CA ARG A 131 -4.97 -10.80 -15.67
C ARG A 131 -6.25 -10.69 -16.50
N THR A 132 -6.23 -11.31 -17.68
CA THR A 132 -7.39 -11.39 -18.57
C THR A 132 -8.57 -12.06 -17.88
N ASN A 133 -8.34 -13.09 -17.07
CA ASN A 133 -9.38 -13.84 -16.36
C ASN A 133 -9.73 -13.31 -14.95
N GLY A 134 -9.16 -12.18 -14.50
CA GLY A 134 -9.47 -11.60 -13.19
C GLY A 134 -8.21 -11.14 -12.46
N TRP A 135 -8.28 -11.10 -11.13
CA TRP A 135 -7.12 -10.81 -10.28
C TRP A 135 -6.45 -12.10 -9.79
N THR A 136 -5.12 -12.08 -9.76
CA THR A 136 -4.32 -12.98 -8.94
C THR A 136 -3.99 -12.25 -7.64
N LEU A 137 -4.37 -12.83 -6.51
CA LEU A 137 -4.01 -12.35 -5.18
C LEU A 137 -2.80 -13.14 -4.67
N ALA A 138 -1.76 -12.44 -4.26
CA ALA A 138 -0.56 -13.00 -3.64
C ALA A 138 -0.38 -12.45 -2.22
N PHE A 139 0.22 -13.23 -1.32
CA PHE A 139 0.40 -12.85 0.08
C PHE A 139 1.74 -13.33 0.65
N GLY A 140 2.25 -12.60 1.64
CA GLY A 140 3.48 -12.95 2.35
C GLY A 140 4.76 -12.53 1.63
N GLY A 141 4.73 -11.55 0.73
CA GLY A 141 5.95 -11.00 0.12
C GLY A 141 6.67 -10.05 1.06
N ASN A 142 7.98 -9.88 0.85
CA ASN A 142 8.79 -8.92 1.60
C ASN A 142 10.00 -8.46 0.79
N ALA A 143 10.11 -7.15 0.54
CA ALA A 143 11.30 -6.50 -0.02
C ALA A 143 12.27 -5.97 1.07
N GLY A 144 12.32 -6.61 2.23
CA GLY A 144 13.17 -6.21 3.36
C GLY A 144 14.53 -6.93 3.38
N ILE A 145 15.22 -6.84 4.53
CA ILE A 145 16.55 -7.45 4.76
C ILE A 145 16.60 -8.94 4.41
N ALA A 146 15.51 -9.66 4.68
CA ALA A 146 15.33 -11.04 4.27
C ALA A 146 14.21 -11.09 3.22
N PRO A 147 14.56 -10.96 1.92
CA PRO A 147 13.60 -10.89 0.85
C PRO A 147 12.79 -12.17 0.73
N ARG A 148 11.53 -12.05 0.34
CA ARG A 148 10.64 -13.17 0.08
C ARG A 148 9.67 -12.81 -1.03
N THR A 149 9.53 -13.70 -2.00
CA THR A 149 8.44 -13.63 -2.98
C THR A 149 7.15 -14.13 -2.33
N ALA A 150 6.05 -13.41 -2.55
CA ALA A 150 4.72 -13.78 -2.11
C ALA A 150 4.24 -15.08 -2.76
N ASP A 151 3.41 -15.83 -2.06
CA ASP A 151 2.72 -16.99 -2.62
C ASP A 151 1.38 -16.55 -3.21
N VAL A 152 0.98 -17.15 -4.32
CA VAL A 152 -0.36 -16.94 -4.89
C VAL A 152 -1.39 -17.59 -3.99
N LEU A 153 -2.33 -16.82 -3.44
CA LEU A 153 -3.45 -17.38 -2.66
C LEU A 153 -4.58 -17.88 -3.57
N ALA A 154 -4.97 -17.06 -4.56
CA ALA A 154 -6.01 -17.39 -5.52
C ALA A 154 -5.83 -16.60 -6.82
N SER A 155 -6.47 -17.06 -7.89
CA SER A 155 -6.45 -16.42 -9.21
C SER A 155 -7.84 -16.44 -9.85
N GLY A 156 -8.05 -15.57 -10.84
CA GLY A 156 -9.34 -15.46 -11.53
C GLY A 156 -10.41 -14.78 -10.69
N LEU A 157 -10.02 -13.97 -9.69
CA LEU A 157 -10.95 -13.29 -8.80
C LEU A 157 -11.61 -12.10 -9.51
N SER A 158 -12.90 -11.87 -9.24
CA SER A 158 -13.54 -10.61 -9.58
C SER A 158 -12.97 -9.46 -8.72
N ASP A 159 -13.32 -8.22 -9.04
CA ASP A 159 -12.95 -7.05 -8.24
C ASP A 159 -13.42 -7.21 -6.79
N ASP A 160 -14.66 -7.64 -6.58
CA ASP A 160 -15.24 -7.81 -5.25
C ASP A 160 -14.65 -9.01 -4.49
N ASP A 161 -14.44 -10.14 -5.17
CA ASP A 161 -13.78 -11.30 -4.57
C ASP A 161 -12.35 -10.98 -4.17
N SER A 162 -11.63 -10.18 -4.97
CA SER A 162 -10.26 -9.77 -4.66
C SER A 162 -10.20 -8.89 -3.41
N LEU A 163 -11.18 -8.02 -3.20
CA LEU A 163 -11.29 -7.17 -2.03
C LEU A 163 -11.70 -7.95 -0.79
N ASP A 164 -12.70 -8.83 -0.90
CA ASP A 164 -13.13 -9.67 0.21
C ASP A 164 -12.01 -10.61 0.65
N LEU A 165 -11.35 -11.29 -0.29
CA LEU A 165 -10.24 -12.18 0.04
C LEU A 165 -9.07 -11.42 0.66
N SER A 166 -8.76 -10.22 0.16
CA SER A 166 -7.72 -9.34 0.75
C SER A 166 -8.04 -9.00 2.19
N ARG A 167 -9.30 -8.64 2.49
CA ARG A 167 -9.77 -8.36 3.84
C ARG A 167 -9.63 -9.60 4.73
N ARG A 168 -10.12 -10.75 4.27
CA ARG A 168 -10.11 -12.00 5.06
C ARG A 168 -8.70 -12.47 5.43
N ILE A 169 -7.74 -12.46 4.48
CA ILE A 169 -6.35 -12.85 4.81
C ILE A 169 -5.69 -11.84 5.76
N LEU A 170 -5.94 -10.53 5.58
CA LEU A 170 -5.36 -9.51 6.45
C LEU A 170 -5.96 -9.52 7.86
N HIS A 171 -7.24 -9.82 8.02
CA HIS A 171 -7.86 -10.04 9.32
C HIS A 171 -7.30 -11.29 10.01
N MET A 172 -7.13 -12.40 9.28
CA MET A 172 -6.50 -13.59 9.82
C MET A 172 -5.08 -13.31 10.32
N TYR A 173 -4.30 -12.55 9.55
CA TYR A 173 -2.96 -12.09 9.96
C TYR A 173 -3.02 -11.17 11.19
N LEU A 174 -3.95 -10.22 11.23
CA LEU A 174 -4.17 -9.31 12.36
C LEU A 174 -4.42 -10.09 13.66
N GLU A 175 -5.26 -11.13 13.61
CA GLU A 175 -5.69 -11.90 14.77
C GLU A 175 -4.65 -12.94 15.22
N SER A 176 -3.87 -13.50 14.29
CA SER A 176 -3.02 -14.67 14.55
C SER A 176 -1.52 -14.36 14.63
N ALA A 177 -1.06 -13.22 14.12
CA ALA A 177 0.36 -12.92 14.09
C ALA A 177 0.83 -12.19 15.37
N PRO A 178 1.95 -12.61 15.98
CA PRO A 178 2.56 -11.91 17.10
C PRO A 178 2.96 -10.49 16.71
N ALA A 179 2.98 -9.61 17.71
CA ALA A 179 3.47 -8.25 17.54
C ALA A 179 4.83 -8.19 16.83
N LYS A 180 5.00 -7.20 15.95
CA LYS A 180 6.21 -6.94 15.15
C LYS A 180 6.55 -8.04 14.12
N THR A 181 5.64 -8.96 13.83
CA THR A 181 5.84 -10.02 12.82
C THR A 181 5.33 -9.56 11.45
N ARG A 182 6.19 -9.53 10.43
CA ARG A 182 5.78 -9.25 9.03
C ARG A 182 4.99 -10.41 8.42
N THR A 183 4.15 -10.15 7.42
CA THR A 183 3.34 -11.22 6.78
C THR A 183 4.19 -12.34 6.19
N ALA A 184 5.37 -12.01 5.63
CA ALA A 184 6.32 -13.02 5.16
C ALA A 184 6.73 -14.03 6.25
N ARG A 185 7.05 -13.54 7.45
CA ARG A 185 7.41 -14.40 8.59
C ARG A 185 6.22 -15.18 9.13
N PHE A 186 5.04 -14.57 9.09
CA PHE A 186 3.79 -15.24 9.42
C PHE A 186 3.52 -16.41 8.47
N VAL A 187 3.66 -16.21 7.16
CA VAL A 187 3.48 -17.28 6.16
C VAL A 187 4.54 -18.38 6.31
N GLU A 188 5.80 -18.03 6.56
CA GLU A 188 6.86 -19.04 6.80
C GLU A 188 6.58 -19.91 8.02
N ARG A 189 5.96 -19.35 9.07
CA ARG A 189 5.60 -20.10 10.27
C ARG A 189 4.35 -20.97 10.06
N GLU A 190 3.29 -20.40 9.51
CA GLU A 190 1.99 -21.09 9.41
C GLU A 190 1.92 -22.04 8.21
N GLY A 191 2.64 -21.72 7.12
CA GLY A 191 2.53 -22.39 5.83
C GLY A 191 1.37 -21.85 4.98
N ILE A 192 1.62 -21.52 3.72
CA ILE A 192 0.61 -20.94 2.83
C ILE A 192 -0.59 -21.86 2.62
N GLU A 193 -0.37 -23.18 2.53
CA GLU A 193 -1.45 -24.16 2.33
C GLU A 193 -2.41 -24.20 3.53
N VAL A 194 -1.89 -24.05 4.75
CA VAL A 194 -2.71 -23.96 5.95
C VAL A 194 -3.58 -22.70 5.91
N LEU A 195 -3.02 -21.58 5.44
CA LEU A 195 -3.78 -20.34 5.29
C LEU A 195 -4.86 -20.46 4.20
N ARG A 196 -4.57 -21.13 3.06
CA ARG A 196 -5.57 -21.42 2.02
C ARG A 196 -6.72 -22.26 2.57
N ALA A 197 -6.41 -23.32 3.32
CA ALA A 197 -7.41 -24.18 3.95
C ALA A 197 -8.28 -23.39 4.96
N LYS A 198 -7.67 -22.58 5.83
CA LYS A 198 -8.40 -21.70 6.78
C LYS A 198 -9.29 -20.68 6.06
N LEU A 199 -8.93 -20.27 4.84
CA LEU A 199 -9.73 -19.38 3.99
C LEU A 199 -10.76 -20.13 3.12
N GLY A 200 -10.86 -21.45 3.22
CA GLY A 200 -11.78 -22.24 2.40
C GLY A 200 -11.44 -22.21 0.91
N LEU A 201 -10.19 -21.90 0.55
CA LEU A 201 -9.71 -21.94 -0.82
C LEU A 201 -9.33 -23.39 -1.18
N ARG A 202 -9.78 -23.86 -2.33
CA ARG A 202 -9.41 -25.19 -2.84
C ARG A 202 -7.95 -25.15 -3.31
N THR A 203 -7.14 -26.06 -2.80
CA THR A 203 -5.74 -26.30 -3.23
C THR A 203 -5.70 -26.94 -4.60
#